data_AF-A0A7C5HCP2-F1
#
_entry.id   AF-A0A7C5HCP2-F1
#
_cell.length_a   1.000
_cell.length_b   1.000
_cell.length_c   1.000
_cell.angle_alpha   90.00
_cell.angle_beta   90.00
_cell.angle_gamma   90.00
#
_symmetry.space_group_name_H-M   'P 1'
#
loop_
_entity.id
_entity.type
_entity.pdbx_description
1 polymer ?
#
loop_
_entity_poly.entity_id
_entity_poly.type
_entity_poly.pdbx_seq_one_letter_code
_entity_poly.pdbx_strand_id
1 'polypeptide(L)' 'MGLITPEQYKESLKDGRVVYYEGEKVADVTTHPALKVCVESAALDYEMAEMPEYRDLAVAYHPKTGEPISRYYYT' A
#
# COMPACT_ATOMS: atom_id res chain seq x y z
N MET A 1 11.87 -0.83 -9.77
CA MET A 1 10.50 -1.39 -9.69
C MET A 1 9.66 -0.43 -8.87
N GLY A 2 9.17 0.60 -9.56
CA GLY A 2 8.69 1.85 -8.97
C GLY A 2 7.19 1.92 -8.96
N LEU A 3 6.62 2.14 -7.77
CA LEU A 3 5.20 2.33 -7.48
C LEU A 3 4.29 1.14 -7.82
N ILE A 4 3.35 0.86 -6.93
CA ILE A 4 2.27 -0.11 -7.16
C ILE A 4 0.93 0.61 -6.97
N THR A 5 -0.11 0.13 -7.63
CA THR A 5 -1.46 0.68 -7.49
C THR A 5 -2.09 0.25 -6.15
N PRO A 6 -3.16 0.91 -5.69
CA PRO A 6 -3.93 0.46 -4.53
C PRO A 6 -4.40 -1.00 -4.63
N GLU A 7 -4.83 -1.43 -5.82
CA GLU A 7 -5.28 -2.81 -6.09
C GLU A 7 -4.12 -3.79 -5.99
N GLN A 8 -2.96 -3.44 -6.54
CA GLN A 8 -1.75 -4.26 -6.43
C GLN A 8 -1.29 -4.38 -4.97
N TYR A 9 -1.38 -3.30 -4.19
CA TYR A 9 -1.14 -3.35 -2.75
C TYR A 9 -2.11 -4.31 -2.05
N LYS A 10 -3.43 -4.17 -2.27
CA LYS A 10 -4.43 -5.07 -1.65
C LYS A 10 -4.22 -6.53 -2.05
N GLU A 11 -3.90 -6.79 -3.31
CA GLU A 11 -3.62 -8.15 -3.80
C GLU A 11 -2.34 -8.71 -3.17
N SER A 12 -1.31 -7.89 -2.95
CA SER A 12 -0.07 -8.30 -2.28
C SER A 12 -0.29 -8.79 -0.84
N LEU A 13 -1.42 -8.44 -0.21
CA LEU A 13 -1.78 -8.90 1.14
C LEU A 13 -2.33 -10.33 1.16
N LYS A 14 -2.67 -10.91 0.00
CA LYS A 14 -3.16 -12.29 -0.15
C LYS A 14 -2.01 -13.28 -0.38
N ASP A 15 -0.99 -13.18 0.46
CA ASP A 15 0.29 -13.90 0.35
C ASP A 15 0.36 -15.17 1.21
N GLY A 16 -0.75 -15.60 1.81
CA GLY A 16 -0.79 -16.75 2.71
C GLY A 16 -0.29 -16.47 4.13
N ARG A 17 -0.15 -15.19 4.52
CA ARG A 17 0.18 -14.79 5.89
C ARG A 17 -0.75 -15.42 6.92
N VAL A 18 -0.18 -15.72 8.09
CA VAL A 18 -0.93 -16.25 9.23
C VAL A 18 -1.16 -15.11 10.22
N VAL A 19 -2.41 -14.67 10.30
CA VAL A 19 -2.85 -13.59 11.19
C VAL A 19 -3.93 -14.14 12.13
N TYR A 20 -3.83 -13.79 13.41
CA TYR A 20 -4.85 -14.08 14.40
C TYR A 20 -5.37 -12.77 14.99
N TYR A 21 -6.68 -12.69 15.21
CA TYR A 21 -7.35 -11.54 15.81
C TYR A 21 -8.43 -12.05 16.77
N GLU A 22 -8.45 -11.54 18.01
CA GLU A 22 -9.38 -11.98 19.07
C GLU A 22 -9.43 -13.52 19.28
N GLY A 23 -8.28 -14.18 19.12
CA GLY A 23 -8.15 -15.63 19.30
C GLY A 23 -8.50 -16.47 18.06
N GLU A 24 -9.05 -15.86 17.02
CA GLU A 24 -9.46 -16.54 15.79
C GLU A 24 -8.46 -16.31 14.65
N LYS A 25 -8.31 -17.31 13.77
CA LYS A 25 -7.48 -17.17 12.57
C LYS A 25 -8.21 -16.33 11.52
N VAL A 26 -7.57 -15.26 11.06
CA VAL A 26 -8.09 -14.43 9.98
C VAL A 26 -7.81 -15.10 8.64
N ALA A 27 -8.87 -15.34 7.86
CA ALA A 27 -8.75 -15.92 6.52
C ALA A 27 -8.19 -14.94 5.49
N ASP A 28 -8.62 -13.67 5.54
CA ASP A 28 -8.21 -12.62 4.62
C ASP A 28 -8.25 -11.25 5.33
N VAL A 29 -7.09 -10.61 5.43
CA VAL A 29 -6.94 -9.30 6.09
C VAL A 29 -7.59 -8.16 5.31
N THR A 30 -7.78 -8.32 4.00
CA THR A 30 -8.37 -7.30 3.12
C THR A 30 -9.87 -7.19 3.29
N THR A 31 -10.52 -8.24 3.80
CA THR A 31 -11.98 -8.30 3.97
C THR A 31 -12.42 -8.39 5.43
N HIS A 32 -11.51 -8.77 6.35
CA HIS A 32 -11.84 -8.89 7.78
C HIS A 32 -12.38 -7.57 8.35
N PRO A 33 -13.55 -7.56 9.03
CA PRO A 33 -14.23 -6.33 9.45
C PRO A 33 -13.37 -5.35 10.26
N ALA A 34 -12.52 -5.86 11.16
CA ALA A 34 -11.64 -5.04 11.98
C ALA A 34 -10.36 -4.57 11.25
N LEU A 35 -9.87 -5.35 10.28
CA LEU A 35 -8.55 -5.10 9.66
C LEU A 35 -8.65 -4.38 8.32
N LYS A 36 -9.76 -4.56 7.60
CA LYS A 36 -10.00 -3.92 6.30
C LYS A 36 -9.86 -2.40 6.38
N VAL A 37 -10.25 -1.79 7.50
CA VAL A 37 -10.14 -0.33 7.68
C VAL A 37 -8.68 0.12 7.62
N CYS A 38 -7.77 -0.63 8.25
CA CYS A 38 -6.34 -0.33 8.19
C CYS A 38 -5.77 -0.56 6.78
N VAL A 39 -6.24 -1.61 6.09
CA VAL A 39 -5.85 -1.88 4.70
C VAL A 39 -6.30 -0.75 3.77
N GLU A 40 -7.54 -0.29 3.89
CA GLU A 40 -8.05 0.84 3.11
C GLU A 40 -7.30 2.14 3.43
N SER A 41 -7.02 2.43 4.70
CA SER A 41 -6.24 3.60 5.10
C SER A 41 -4.82 3.59 4.50
N ALA A 42 -4.15 2.44 4.50
CA ALA A 42 -2.84 2.31 3.87
C ALA A 42 -2.90 2.37 2.34
N ALA A 43 -4.01 1.92 1.73
CA ALA A 43 -4.21 2.01 0.29
C ALA A 43 -4.26 3.46 -0.23
N LEU A 44 -4.66 4.42 0.61
CA LEU A 44 -4.69 5.84 0.27
C LEU A 44 -3.31 6.38 -0.16
N ASP A 45 -2.22 5.92 0.45
CA ASP A 45 -0.88 6.37 0.08
C ASP A 45 -0.53 5.95 -1.36
N TYR A 46 -0.97 4.76 -1.77
CA TYR A 46 -0.80 4.27 -3.15
C TYR A 46 -1.72 5.03 -4.10
N GLU A 47 -2.94 5.36 -3.67
CA GLU A 47 -3.93 6.09 -4.49
C GLU A 47 -3.46 7.51 -4.76
N MET A 48 -2.93 8.20 -3.74
CA MET A 48 -2.33 9.53 -3.89
C MET A 48 -1.19 9.57 -4.91
N ALA A 49 -0.45 8.48 -5.07
CA ALA A 49 0.59 8.39 -6.09
C ALA A 49 -0.01 8.34 -7.52
N GLU A 50 -1.24 7.86 -7.69
CA GLU A 50 -1.95 7.81 -8.98
C GLU A 50 -2.76 9.08 -9.26
N MET A 51 -3.18 9.81 -8.23
CA MET A 51 -3.92 11.06 -8.37
C MET A 51 -3.03 12.19 -8.91
N PRO A 52 -3.33 12.78 -10.08
CA PRO A 52 -2.51 13.85 -10.66
C PRO A 52 -2.33 15.06 -9.73
N GLU A 53 -3.34 15.37 -8.92
CA GLU A 53 -3.32 16.49 -7.97
C GLU A 53 -2.36 16.31 -6.78
N TYR A 54 -2.08 15.05 -6.39
CA TYR A 54 -1.18 14.73 -5.28
C TYR A 54 0.14 14.10 -5.73
N ARG A 55 0.29 13.78 -7.02
CA ARG A 55 1.43 13.01 -7.53
C ARG A 55 2.77 13.67 -7.21
N ASP A 56 2.88 14.98 -7.34
CA ASP A 56 4.12 15.72 -7.02
C ASP A 56 4.47 15.64 -5.53
N LEU A 57 3.47 15.53 -4.66
CA LEU A 57 3.64 15.32 -3.22
C LEU A 57 3.97 13.85 -2.92
N ALA A 58 3.27 12.89 -3.52
CA ALA A 58 3.38 11.47 -3.19
C ALA A 58 4.58 10.76 -3.85
N VAL A 59 5.08 11.26 -4.98
CA VAL A 59 6.14 10.64 -5.78
C VAL A 59 7.41 11.49 -5.73
N ALA A 60 8.55 10.82 -5.62
CA ALA A 60 9.88 11.40 -5.79
C ALA A 60 10.70 10.55 -6.79
N TYR A 61 11.85 11.06 -7.21
CA TYR A 61 12.73 10.35 -8.15
C TYR A 61 14.00 9.90 -7.43
N HIS A 62 14.30 8.60 -7.49
CA HIS A 62 15.46 8.05 -6.82
C HIS A 62 16.77 8.66 -7.38
N PRO A 63 17.67 9.18 -6.53
CA PRO A 63 18.78 10.05 -6.97
C PRO A 63 19.82 9.35 -7.85
N LYS A 64 19.93 8.02 -7.79
CA LYS A 64 20.91 7.26 -8.59
C LYS A 64 20.33 6.65 -9.86
N THR A 65 19.04 6.31 -9.85
CA THR A 65 18.43 5.54 -10.94
C THR A 65 17.43 6.36 -11.75
N GLY A 66 16.96 7.49 -11.23
CA GLY A 66 15.91 8.30 -11.85
C GLY A 66 14.54 7.61 -11.87
N GLU A 67 14.38 6.45 -11.23
CA GLU A 67 13.08 5.76 -11.17
C GLU A 67 12.12 6.49 -10.21
N PRO A 68 10.82 6.53 -10.53
CA PRO A 68 9.82 7.02 -9.60
C PRO A 68 9.71 6.09 -8.39
N ILE A 69 9.73 6.68 -7.19
CA ILE A 69 9.57 6.00 -5.90
C ILE A 69 8.52 6.71 -5.07
N SER A 70 7.96 6.02 -4.08
CA SER A 70 7.17 6.71 -3.06
C SER A 70 8.08 7.72 -2.35
N ARG A 71 7.58 8.94 -2.16
CA ARG A 71 8.32 10.01 -1.48
C ARG A 71 8.71 9.61 -0.05
N TYR A 72 7.99 8.69 0.57
CA TYR A 72 8.34 8.16 1.89
C TYR A 72 9.75 7.56 1.95
N TYR A 73 10.27 7.07 0.83
CA TYR A 73 11.63 6.52 0.72
C TYR A 73 12.67 7.54 0.21
N TYR A 74 12.29 8.81 0.05
CA TYR A 74 13.19 9.86 -0.42
C TYR A 74 13.86 10.56 0.78
N THR A 75 15.15 10.27 0.97
CA THR A 75 16.02 10.88 2.00
C THR A 75 17.16 11.65 1.37
#